data_AF-A0A9E3RT42-F1
#
_entry.id   AF-A0A9E3RT42-F1
#
_cell.length_a   1.000
_cell.length_b   1.000
_cell.length_c   1.000
_cell.angle_alpha   90.00
_cell.angle_beta   90.00
_cell.angle_gamma   90.00
#
_symmetry.space_group_name_H-M   'P 1'
#
loop_
_entity.id
_entity.type
_entity.pdbx_description
1 polymer ?
#
loop_
_entity_poly.entity_id
_entity_poly.type
_entity_poly.pdbx_seq_one_letter_code
_entity_poly.pdbx_strand_id
1 'polypeptide(L)' 'MRFRLFSIAVVFTTISVLAFAADAPFPGAKSDWNGYDKYDFECAERPAMVVVPKEAAPGKPWIWRALFWAHEP' A
#
# COMPACT_ATOMS: atom_id res chain seq x y z
N MET A 1 -9.06 -38.66 38.60
CA MET A 1 -7.70 -38.24 38.24
C MET A 1 -7.45 -38.39 36.75
N ARG A 2 -7.54 -37.29 35.97
CA ARG A 2 -6.45 -36.71 35.16
C ARG A 2 -7.03 -35.90 34.00
N PHE A 3 -6.83 -34.59 34.09
CA PHE A 3 -7.08 -33.60 33.05
C PHE A 3 -6.52 -34.05 31.70
N ARG A 4 -7.29 -33.85 30.63
CA ARG A 4 -6.74 -33.48 29.31
C ARG A 4 -7.48 -32.24 28.80
N LEU A 5 -7.22 -31.13 29.48
CA LEU A 5 -7.65 -29.77 29.17
C LEU A 5 -6.79 -29.13 28.05
N PHE A 6 -6.19 -29.95 27.18
CA PHE A 6 -5.14 -29.54 26.22
C PHE A 6 -5.63 -29.46 24.76
N SER A 7 -6.94 -29.36 24.52
CA SER A 7 -7.49 -29.28 23.15
C SER A 7 -8.17 -27.95 22.80
N ILE A 8 -8.36 -27.03 23.75
CA ILE A 8 -8.95 -25.70 23.48
C ILE A 8 -7.86 -24.64 23.20
N ALA A 9 -6.65 -24.81 23.74
CA ALA A 9 -5.55 -23.85 23.55
C ALA A 9 -4.95 -23.85 22.13
N VAL A 10 -5.14 -24.92 21.34
CA VAL A 10 -4.60 -25.03 19.97
C VAL A 10 -5.48 -24.30 18.95
N VAL A 11 -6.77 -24.11 19.26
CA VAL A 11 -7.71 -23.38 18.37
C VAL A 11 -7.58 -21.86 18.57
N PHE A 12 -7.06 -21.40 19.72
CA PHE A 12 -6.91 -19.98 20.04
C PHE A 12 -5.63 -19.31 19.50
N THR A 13 -4.65 -20.09 19.03
CA THR A 13 -3.36 -19.54 18.54
C THR A 13 -3.33 -19.26 17.03
N THR A 14 -4.32 -19.67 16.25
CA THR A 14 -4.34 -19.44 14.79
C THR A 14 -5.05 -18.16 14.34
N ILE A 15 -5.75 -17.45 15.24
CA ILE A 15 -6.48 -16.21 14.90
C ILE A 15 -5.57 -14.96 14.90
N SER A 16 -4.30 -15.10 15.27
CA SER A 16 -3.53 -13.97 15.81
C SER A 16 -2.88 -12.97 14.84
N VAL A 17 -3.11 -13.00 13.52
CA VAL A 17 -2.64 -11.91 12.64
C VAL A 17 -3.64 -11.64 11.50
N LEU A 18 -4.77 -11.02 11.82
CA LEU A 18 -5.41 -10.11 10.88
C LEU A 18 -4.73 -8.75 11.06
N ALA A 19 -3.55 -8.58 10.45
CA ALA A 19 -2.94 -7.28 10.32
C ALA A 19 -3.91 -6.40 9.52
N PHE A 20 -4.61 -5.50 10.22
CA PHE A 20 -5.33 -4.40 9.61
C PHE A 20 -4.28 -3.46 9.01
N ALA A 21 -3.82 -3.76 7.79
CA ALA A 21 -3.13 -2.78 6.98
C ALA A 21 -4.15 -1.68 6.70
N ALA A 22 -3.89 -0.46 7.18
CA ALA A 22 -4.66 0.69 6.76
C ALA A 22 -4.59 0.77 5.22
N ASP A 23 -5.75 0.93 4.57
CA ASP A 23 -5.79 1.10 3.12
C ASP A 23 -4.95 2.33 2.76
N ALA A 24 -3.82 2.08 2.10
CA ALA A 24 -3.04 3.15 1.49
C ALA A 24 -3.90 3.84 0.42
N PRO A 25 -3.73 5.15 0.19
CA PRO A 25 -4.52 5.86 -0.81
C PRO A 25 -4.30 5.33 -2.24
N PHE A 26 -3.16 4.65 -2.47
CA PHE A 26 -2.82 4.00 -3.73
C PHE A 26 -2.18 2.63 -3.45
N PRO A 27 -2.30 1.66 -4.39
CA PRO A 27 -1.61 0.38 -4.28
C PRO A 27 -0.09 0.54 -4.27
N GLY A 28 0.59 -0.41 -3.66
CA GLY A 28 2.05 -0.42 -3.57
C GLY A 28 2.59 0.21 -2.28
N ALA A 29 3.89 0.06 -2.07
CA ALA A 29 4.55 0.65 -0.90
C ALA A 29 4.80 2.15 -1.12
N LYS A 30 4.54 2.95 -0.08
CA LYS A 30 4.92 4.36 -0.06
C LYS A 30 6.45 4.49 -0.03
N SER A 31 6.98 5.33 -0.90
CA SER A 31 8.39 5.75 -0.93
C SER A 31 8.50 7.26 -1.15
N ASP A 32 9.68 7.83 -0.90
CA ASP A 32 9.95 9.25 -1.17
C ASP A 32 10.33 9.46 -2.65
N TRP A 33 9.79 10.51 -3.25
CA TRP A 33 10.23 11.05 -4.52
C TRP A 33 10.36 12.57 -4.42
N ASN A 34 11.59 13.07 -4.28
CA ASN A 34 11.87 14.51 -4.15
C ASN A 34 11.04 15.20 -3.04
N GLY A 35 10.79 14.52 -1.92
CA GLY A 35 9.95 15.04 -0.83
C GLY A 35 8.44 14.93 -1.08
N TYR A 36 8.01 14.12 -2.04
CA TYR A 36 6.63 13.75 -2.29
C TYR A 36 6.42 12.25 -2.06
N ASP A 37 5.20 11.90 -1.66
CA ASP A 37 4.82 10.50 -1.54
C ASP A 37 4.69 9.87 -2.92
N LYS A 38 5.33 8.72 -3.11
CA LYS A 38 5.28 7.94 -4.34
C LYS A 38 4.83 6.51 -4.06
N TYR A 39 4.00 5.98 -4.95
CA TYR A 39 3.51 4.60 -4.93
C TYR A 39 3.79 3.95 -6.28
N ASP A 40 4.48 2.82 -6.26
CA ASP A 40 4.79 2.00 -7.44
C ASP A 40 3.93 0.72 -7.40
N PHE A 41 3.23 0.40 -8.50
CA PHE A 41 2.33 -0.75 -8.58
C PHE A 41 2.13 -1.22 -10.03
N GLU A 42 1.48 -2.38 -10.21
CA GLU A 42 1.07 -2.85 -11.54
C GLU A 42 -0.39 -2.49 -11.82
N CYS A 43 -0.65 -1.94 -13.00
CA CYS A 43 -1.99 -1.63 -13.50
C CYS A 43 -2.17 -2.31 -14.86
N ALA A 44 -3.06 -3.30 -14.94
CA ALA A 44 -3.27 -4.12 -16.14
C ALA A 44 -1.94 -4.67 -16.69
N GLU A 45 -1.16 -5.32 -15.81
CA GLU A 45 0.13 -5.97 -16.11
C GLU A 45 1.22 -5.00 -16.61
N ARG A 46 1.02 -3.70 -16.41
CA ARG A 46 1.99 -2.66 -16.75
C ARG A 46 2.46 -1.92 -15.50
N PRO A 47 3.77 -1.64 -15.37
CA PRO A 47 4.26 -0.84 -14.26
C PRO A 47 3.68 0.57 -14.34
N ALA A 48 3.14 1.02 -13.22
CA ALA A 48 2.54 2.32 -13.02
C ALA A 48 3.03 2.94 -11.72
N MET A 49 2.97 4.26 -11.65
CA MET A 49 3.41 5.02 -10.49
C MET A 49 2.47 6.19 -10.27
N VAL A 50 2.19 6.49 -9.00
CA VAL A 50 1.49 7.71 -8.58
C VAL A 50 2.37 8.50 -7.64
N VAL A 51 2.62 9.76 -7.98
CA VAL A 51 3.23 10.75 -7.08
C VAL A 51 2.10 11.64 -6.55
N VAL A 52 1.98 11.72 -5.23
CA VAL A 52 0.90 12.47 -4.57
C VAL A 52 1.38 13.90 -4.31
N PRO A 53 0.64 14.93 -4.75
CA PRO A 53 0.96 16.30 -4.40
C PRO A 53 0.76 16.51 -2.89
N LYS A 54 1.51 17.45 -2.30
CA LYS A 54 1.32 17.82 -0.89
C LYS A 54 -0.10 18.33 -0.61
N GLU A 55 -0.70 18.99 -1.60
CA GLU A 55 -2.08 19.45 -1.58
C GLU A 55 -2.78 19.02 -2.87
N ALA A 56 -3.86 18.25 -2.75
CA ALA A 56 -4.65 17.82 -3.89
C ALA A 56 -5.57 18.96 -4.36
N ALA A 57 -5.59 19.23 -5.67
CA ALA A 57 -6.49 20.23 -6.23
C ALA A 57 -7.97 19.85 -6.05
N PRO A 58 -8.89 20.82 -5.89
CA PRO A 58 -10.33 20.56 -5.85
C PRO A 58 -10.79 19.74 -7.07
N GLY A 59 -11.62 18.72 -6.84
CA GLY A 59 -12.07 17.82 -7.89
C GLY A 59 -11.05 16.76 -8.33
N LYS A 60 -9.84 16.74 -7.74
CA LYS A 60 -8.78 15.73 -7.98
C LYS A 60 -8.51 15.45 -9.48
N PRO A 61 -8.22 16.48 -10.29
CA PRO A 61 -7.86 16.28 -11.69
C PRO A 61 -6.56 15.47 -11.82
N TRP A 62 -6.53 14.54 -12.78
CA TRP A 62 -5.36 13.68 -13.05
C TRP A 62 -4.44 14.29 -14.11
N ILE A 63 -3.14 14.30 -13.82
CA ILE A 63 -2.09 14.60 -14.80
C ILE A 63 -1.40 13.30 -15.17
N TRP A 64 -1.49 12.91 -16.44
CA TRP A 64 -0.85 11.72 -16.98
C TRP A 64 0.46 12.09 -17.67
N ARG A 65 1.57 11.42 -17.30
CA ARG A 65 2.88 11.57 -17.96
C ARG A 65 3.38 10.20 -18.40
N ALA A 66 3.54 10.02 -19.71
CA ALA A 66 3.90 8.73 -20.29
C ALA A 66 5.40 8.44 -20.20
N LEU A 67 6.28 9.44 -20.39
CA LEU A 67 7.74 9.29 -20.35
C LEU A 67 8.43 10.62 -19.95
N PHE A 68 9.62 10.49 -19.37
CA PHE A 68 10.51 11.54 -18.81
C PHE A 68 10.12 12.07 -17.43
N TRP A 69 10.49 11.31 -16.40
CA TRP A 69 10.65 11.83 -15.05
C TRP A 69 12.11 12.25 -14.86
N ALA A 70 12.35 13.46 -14.36
CA ALA A 70 13.68 14.00 -14.05
C ALA A 70 14.67 14.24 -15.22
N HIS A 71 14.24 14.10 -16.49
CA HIS A 71 15.04 14.55 -17.63
C HIS A 71 14.64 15.98 -18.00
N GLU A 72 15.48 16.94 -17.65
CA GLU A 72 15.51 18.28 -18.25
C GLU A 72 16.40 18.20 -19.51
N PRO A 73 16.00 18.73 -20.68
CA PRO A 73 16.89 18.80 -21.84
C PRO A 73 18.09 19.73 -21.60
#